data_AF-A0A0H1BMG5-F1
#
_entry.id   AF-A0A0H1BMG5-F1
#
_cell.length_a   1.000
_cell.length_b   1.000
_cell.length_c   1.000
_cell.angle_alpha   90.00
_cell.angle_beta   90.00
_cell.angle_gamma   90.00
#
_symmetry.space_group_name_H-M   'P 1'
#
loop_
_entity.id
_entity.type
_entity.pdbx_description
1 polymer ?
#
loop_
_entity_poly.entity_id
_entity_poly.type
_entity_poly.pdbx_seq_one_letter_code
_entity_poly.pdbx_strand_id
1 'polypeptide(L)'
;MSRVSVTGFSAGGNLAVTVPLRLRHRIMQQQQQQQQQQQQQQQQQQRIPDSDNSDDDIGHVDSNQYLLHPHPAHANNQETPLPQIQFLSIFAWYPILDFVITRKVRSNRSRNPDKCLPDFLTTLFDESYLPDLTDRASPFASPIHASDDMLHQALPADIFMYMCEWDMLLQEGQEFARRLEGMGKKVRSMMVASQPHAWDKSPNPLRDQGAVDVLYRQACYEMGVIFERGGAPRRGETEAELL
;
A
#
# COMPACT_ATOMS: atom_id res chain seq x y z
N MET A 1 -1.72 -18.19 -8.45
CA MET A 1 -1.20 -16.88 -7.97
C MET A 1 -1.53 -15.78 -8.97
N SER A 2 -2.28 -14.76 -8.55
CA SER A 2 -2.61 -13.59 -9.36
C SER A 2 -1.46 -12.58 -9.32
N ARG A 3 -1.05 -12.07 -10.49
CA ARG A 3 0.04 -11.11 -10.63
C ARG A 3 -0.53 -9.70 -10.80
N VAL A 4 -0.10 -8.77 -9.96
CA VAL A 4 -0.71 -7.44 -9.87
C VAL A 4 0.37 -6.36 -9.84
N SER A 5 0.18 -5.29 -10.61
CA SER A 5 0.85 -4.02 -10.38
C SER A 5 -0.16 -3.01 -9.86
N VAL A 6 0.24 -2.20 -8.89
CA VAL A 6 -0.65 -1.19 -8.30
C VAL A 6 -0.17 0.19 -8.74
N THR A 7 -1.12 1.04 -9.12
CA THR A 7 -0.82 2.41 -9.50
C THR A 7 -1.87 3.35 -8.92
N GLY A 8 -1.47 4.60 -8.67
CA GLY A 8 -2.41 5.63 -8.27
C GLY A 8 -1.76 7.00 -8.17
N PHE A 9 -2.64 8.00 -8.08
CA PHE A 9 -2.29 9.42 -8.07
C PHE A 9 -2.63 10.03 -6.71
N SER A 10 -1.76 10.89 -6.17
CA SER A 10 -2.01 11.59 -4.89
C SER A 10 -2.34 10.61 -3.76
N ALA A 11 -3.52 10.70 -3.13
CA ALA A 11 -4.02 9.70 -2.18
C ALA A 11 -4.13 8.28 -2.77
N GLY A 12 -4.43 8.14 -4.06
CA GLY A 12 -4.33 6.85 -4.74
C GLY A 12 -2.89 6.33 -4.85
N GLY A 13 -1.90 7.23 -4.93
CA GLY A 13 -0.48 6.89 -4.90
C GLY A 13 -0.04 6.39 -3.51
N ASN A 14 -0.62 6.96 -2.44
CA ASN A 14 -0.50 6.41 -1.09
C ASN A 14 -1.04 4.97 -1.03
N LEU A 15 -2.27 4.76 -1.52
CA LEU A 15 -2.91 3.44 -1.57
C LEU A 15 -2.10 2.41 -2.36
N ALA A 16 -1.40 2.83 -3.42
CA ALA A 16 -0.53 1.94 -4.17
C ALA A 16 0.61 1.35 -3.31
N VAL A 17 1.05 2.07 -2.27
CA VAL A 17 2.04 1.62 -1.29
C VAL A 17 1.38 0.90 -0.11
N THR A 18 0.28 1.42 0.43
CA THR A 18 -0.32 0.91 1.67
C THR A 18 -1.16 -0.34 1.47
N VAL A 19 -1.71 -0.59 0.28
CA VAL A 19 -2.45 -1.83 -0.03
C VAL A 19 -1.58 -3.08 0.15
N PRO A 20 -0.37 -3.17 -0.44
CA PRO A 20 0.55 -4.27 -0.17
C PRO A 20 0.88 -4.43 1.33
N LEU A 21 1.14 -3.34 2.05
CA LEU A 21 1.41 -3.35 3.49
C LEU A 21 0.23 -3.96 4.26
N ARG A 22 -0.99 -3.50 3.97
CA ARG A 22 -2.22 -3.93 4.64
C ARG A 22 -2.55 -5.39 4.33
N LEU A 23 -2.36 -5.84 3.09
CA LEU A 23 -2.57 -7.23 2.71
C LEU A 23 -1.60 -8.16 3.47
N ARG A 24 -0.31 -7.83 3.48
CA ARG A 24 0.71 -8.61 4.19
C ARG A 24 0.38 -8.70 5.69
N HIS A 25 0.00 -7.58 6.30
CA HIS A 25 -0.40 -7.54 7.69
C HIS A 25 -1.60 -8.46 8.00
N ARG A 26 -2.65 -8.43 7.16
CA ARG A 26 -3.82 -9.30 7.31
C ARG A 26 -3.46 -10.78 7.17
N ILE A 27 -2.61 -11.13 6.21
CA ILE A 27 -2.12 -12.51 6.03
C ILE A 27 -1.40 -12.99 7.30
N MET A 28 -0.51 -12.16 7.86
CA MET A 28 0.21 -12.52 9.08
C MET A 28 -0.72 -12.68 10.29
N GLN A 29 -1.70 -11.79 10.45
CA GLN A 29 -2.70 -11.92 11.52
C GLN A 29 -3.51 -13.21 11.40
N GLN A 30 -3.96 -13.55 10.19
CA GLN A 30 -4.73 -14.77 9.97
C GLN A 30 -3.89 -16.03 10.24
N GLN A 31 -2.63 -16.05 9.83
CA GLN A 31 -1.71 -17.15 10.12
C GLN A 31 -1.46 -17.30 11.63
N GLN A 32 -1.30 -16.21 12.35
CA GLN A 32 -1.13 -16.23 13.81
C GLN A 32 -2.40 -16.76 14.52
N GLN A 33 -3.58 -16.32 14.09
CA GLN A 33 -4.85 -16.81 14.63
C GLN A 33 -5.05 -18.31 14.38
N GLN A 34 -4.72 -18.80 13.18
CA GLN A 34 -4.78 -20.23 12.86
C GLN A 34 -3.82 -21.05 13.74
N GLN A 35 -2.59 -20.57 13.94
CA GLN A 35 -1.62 -21.24 14.82
C GLN A 35 -2.09 -21.28 16.28
N GLN A 36 -2.69 -20.20 16.78
CA GLN A 36 -3.24 -20.15 18.14
C GLN A 36 -4.43 -21.11 18.30
N GLN A 37 -5.33 -21.16 17.32
CA GLN A 37 -6.48 -22.09 17.34
C GLN A 37 -6.02 -23.55 17.31
N GLN A 38 -5.03 -23.89 16.49
CA GLN A 38 -4.47 -25.25 16.45
C GLN A 38 -3.80 -25.64 17.77
N GLN A 39 -3.07 -24.73 18.41
CA GLN A 39 -2.46 -24.97 19.72
C GLN A 39 -3.53 -25.16 20.83
N GLN A 40 -4.60 -24.36 20.81
CA GLN A 40 -5.70 -24.50 21.78
C GLN A 40 -6.46 -25.82 21.61
N GLN A 41 -6.73 -26.26 20.37
CA GLN A 41 -7.37 -27.54 20.11
C GLN A 41 -6.51 -28.73 20.58
N GLN A 42 -5.20 -28.68 20.38
CA GLN A 42 -4.28 -29.70 20.88
C GLN A 42 -4.23 -29.75 22.42
N GLN A 43 -4.30 -28.60 23.09
CA GLN A 43 -4.37 -28.54 24.55
C GLN A 43 -5.72 -28.99 25.12
N GLN A 44 -6.83 -28.73 24.42
CA GLN A 44 -8.16 -29.21 24.83
C GLN A 44 -8.33 -30.72 24.64
N GLN A 45 -7.77 -31.33 23.59
CA GLN A 45 -7.76 -32.79 23.43
C GLN A 45 -6.92 -33.51 24.50
N GLN A 46 -6.02 -32.81 25.18
CA GLN A 46 -5.23 -33.35 26.30
C GLN A 46 -5.88 -33.13 27.68
N ARG A 47 -6.95 -32.33 27.80
CA ARG A 47 -7.70 -32.17 29.06
C ARG A 47 -8.98 -33.01 29.03
N ILE A 48 -9.10 -33.94 29.98
CA ILE A 48 -10.33 -34.66 30.29
C ILE A 48 -11.42 -33.62 30.61
N PRO A 49 -12.63 -33.70 30.03
CA PRO A 49 -13.63 -32.65 30.19
C PRO A 49 -14.36 -32.80 31.53
N ASP A 50 -14.12 -31.86 32.45
CA ASP A 50 -15.06 -31.59 33.54
C ASP A 50 -16.09 -30.58 33.02
N SER A 51 -17.36 -30.97 33.08
CA SER A 51 -18.50 -30.18 32.65
C SER A 51 -18.80 -29.07 33.67
N ASP A 52 -18.65 -27.81 33.27
CA ASP A 52 -19.52 -26.78 33.80
C ASP A 52 -19.67 -25.63 32.78
N ASN A 53 -20.93 -25.37 32.41
CA ASN A 53 -21.31 -24.30 31.49
C ASN A 53 -21.55 -23.02 32.31
N SER A 54 -20.91 -21.92 31.94
CA SER A 54 -21.44 -20.60 32.28
C SER A 54 -21.26 -19.63 31.10
N ASP A 55 -22.39 -19.05 30.74
CA ASP A 55 -22.62 -18.01 29.74
C ASP A 55 -21.97 -16.66 30.16
N ASP A 56 -21.90 -15.76 29.18
CA ASP A 56 -21.62 -14.31 29.25
C ASP A 56 -20.17 -13.84 29.01
N ASP A 57 -19.89 -13.41 27.75
CA ASP A 57 -19.13 -12.18 27.48
C ASP A 57 -19.37 -11.68 26.04
N ILE A 58 -20.23 -10.68 25.87
CA ILE A 58 -20.42 -9.99 24.57
C ILE A 58 -19.41 -8.85 24.50
N GLY A 59 -18.25 -9.15 23.90
CA GLY A 59 -17.16 -8.21 23.67
C GLY A 59 -17.43 -7.14 22.60
N HIS A 60 -16.65 -6.07 22.72
CA HIS A 60 -16.73 -4.79 22.00
C HIS A 60 -16.68 -4.93 20.46
N VAL A 61 -17.64 -4.30 19.78
CA VAL A 61 -17.86 -4.42 18.32
C VAL A 61 -16.97 -3.45 17.55
N ASP A 62 -16.09 -3.99 16.69
CA ASP A 62 -15.28 -3.21 15.74
C ASP A 62 -16.05 -3.09 14.40
N SER A 63 -16.33 -1.85 13.98
CA SER A 63 -17.42 -1.53 13.03
C SER A 63 -17.16 -1.90 11.55
N ASN A 64 -16.03 -2.55 11.24
CA ASN A 64 -15.69 -2.94 9.87
C ASN A 64 -15.84 -4.45 9.59
N GLN A 65 -16.30 -5.25 10.55
CA GLN A 65 -16.40 -6.71 10.41
C GLN A 65 -17.65 -7.20 9.65
N TYR A 66 -18.63 -6.33 9.40
CA TYR A 66 -19.95 -6.73 8.88
C TYR A 66 -20.20 -6.45 7.38
N LEU A 67 -19.23 -5.92 6.63
CA LEU A 67 -19.40 -5.72 5.18
C LEU A 67 -19.33 -7.01 4.35
N LEU A 68 -19.05 -8.14 5.00
CA LEU A 68 -19.22 -9.47 4.44
C LEU A 68 -20.12 -10.24 5.41
N HIS A 69 -21.43 -10.23 5.19
CA HIS A 69 -22.29 -11.24 5.81
C HIS A 69 -22.10 -12.56 5.03
N PRO A 70 -21.55 -13.62 5.63
CA PRO A 70 -21.86 -14.95 5.14
C PRO A 70 -23.32 -15.19 5.52
N HIS A 71 -24.14 -15.56 4.54
CA HIS A 71 -25.41 -16.22 4.81
C HIS A 71 -25.15 -17.35 5.85
N PRO A 72 -26.02 -17.57 6.86
CA PRO A 72 -25.89 -18.70 7.75
C PRO A 72 -26.32 -19.98 6.99
N ALA A 73 -25.44 -20.43 6.10
CA ALA A 73 -25.44 -21.77 5.58
C ALA A 73 -24.35 -22.49 6.36
N HIS A 74 -24.77 -23.48 7.16
CA HIS A 74 -24.00 -24.59 7.71
C HIS A 74 -22.49 -24.39 7.82
N ALA A 75 -21.98 -24.40 9.06
CA ALA A 75 -20.56 -24.47 9.40
C ALA A 75 -19.85 -25.65 8.67
N ASN A 76 -19.50 -25.43 7.42
CA ASN A 76 -18.47 -26.16 6.73
C ASN A 76 -17.17 -25.47 7.11
N ASN A 77 -16.31 -26.21 7.81
CA ASN A 77 -14.90 -25.89 8.05
C ASN A 77 -14.11 -25.85 6.72
N GLN A 78 -14.59 -25.11 5.72
CA GLN A 78 -13.85 -24.85 4.50
C GLN A 78 -13.02 -23.59 4.74
N GLU A 79 -11.80 -23.80 5.23
CA GLU A 79 -10.74 -22.81 5.22
C GLU A 79 -10.68 -22.18 3.82
N THR A 80 -11.03 -20.90 3.72
CA THR A 80 -10.91 -20.20 2.44
C THR A 80 -9.43 -19.99 2.18
N PRO A 81 -8.87 -20.49 1.07
CA PRO A 81 -7.44 -20.34 0.79
C PRO A 81 -7.08 -18.85 0.76
N LEU A 82 -5.99 -18.49 1.43
CA LEU A 82 -5.46 -17.13 1.39
C LEU A 82 -5.26 -16.68 -0.07
N PRO A 83 -5.70 -15.47 -0.44
CA PRO A 83 -5.53 -14.99 -1.80
C PRO A 83 -4.04 -14.92 -2.13
N GLN A 84 -3.62 -15.72 -3.11
CA GLN A 84 -2.24 -15.72 -3.59
C GLN A 84 -2.05 -14.56 -4.57
N ILE A 85 -1.76 -13.38 -4.04
CA ILE A 85 -1.45 -12.18 -4.83
C ILE A 85 0.05 -11.95 -4.81
N GLN A 86 0.65 -11.79 -5.99
CA GLN A 86 2.02 -11.33 -6.17
C GLN A 86 2.00 -9.90 -6.69
N PHE A 87 2.43 -8.96 -5.87
CA PHE A 87 2.71 -7.62 -6.36
C PHE A 87 4.01 -7.63 -7.16
N LEU A 88 3.95 -7.18 -8.40
CA LEU A 88 5.10 -7.09 -9.29
C LEU A 88 5.77 -5.72 -9.23
N SER A 89 4.96 -4.66 -9.17
CA SER A 89 5.46 -3.29 -9.12
C SER A 89 4.44 -2.29 -8.58
N ILE A 90 4.97 -1.13 -8.17
CA ILE A 90 4.20 0.06 -7.77
C ILE A 90 4.52 1.20 -8.72
N PHE A 91 3.50 1.93 -9.17
CA PHE A 91 3.62 3.20 -9.89
C PHE A 91 2.85 4.30 -9.16
N ALA A 92 3.54 5.07 -8.33
CA ALA A 92 2.96 6.11 -7.51
C ALA A 92 3.24 7.50 -8.11
N TRP A 93 2.17 8.26 -8.33
CA TRP A 93 2.25 9.62 -8.87
C TRP A 93 1.93 10.63 -7.77
N TYR A 94 2.91 11.49 -7.48
CA TYR A 94 2.93 12.51 -6.43
C TYR A 94 2.23 12.03 -5.14
N PRO A 95 2.69 10.90 -4.57
CA PRO A 95 2.00 10.29 -3.45
C PRO A 95 2.15 11.14 -2.19
N ILE A 96 1.08 11.19 -1.40
CA ILE A 96 1.17 11.58 0.02
C ILE A 96 1.66 10.36 0.81
N LEU A 97 2.65 10.52 1.66
CA LEU A 97 3.30 9.42 2.40
C LEU A 97 3.32 9.66 3.91
N ASP A 98 3.00 10.89 4.32
CA ASP A 98 2.87 11.33 5.70
C ASP A 98 1.64 12.22 5.90
N PHE A 99 0.79 11.84 6.85
CA PHE A 99 -0.35 12.63 7.33
C PHE A 99 -0.07 13.31 8.68
N VAL A 100 1.12 13.11 9.27
CA VAL A 100 1.53 13.70 10.55
C VAL A 100 2.11 15.10 10.34
N ILE A 101 3.01 15.29 9.36
CA ILE A 101 3.54 16.62 9.06
C ILE A 101 2.44 17.51 8.49
N THR A 102 2.24 18.67 9.11
CA THR A 102 1.19 19.61 8.70
C THR A 102 1.38 20.12 7.27
N ARG A 103 0.26 20.42 6.60
CA ARG A 103 0.27 20.99 5.24
C ARG A 103 1.07 22.28 5.15
N LYS A 104 0.94 23.17 6.15
CA LYS A 104 1.72 24.42 6.24
C LYS A 104 3.23 24.18 6.27
N VAL A 105 3.69 23.20 7.05
CA VAL A 105 5.12 22.84 7.09
C VAL A 105 5.58 22.32 5.73
N ARG A 106 4.79 21.46 5.08
CA ARG A 106 5.11 20.94 3.74
C ARG A 106 5.16 22.04 2.68
N SER A 107 4.14 22.90 2.62
CA SER A 107 4.09 24.02 1.68
C SER A 107 5.28 24.96 1.84
N ASN A 108 5.70 25.26 3.08
CA ASN A 108 6.88 26.09 3.34
C ASN A 108 8.21 25.48 2.86
N ARG A 109 8.25 24.15 2.69
CA ARG A 109 9.42 23.43 2.16
C ARG A 109 9.37 23.26 0.64
N SER A 110 8.25 23.60 0.00
CA SER A 110 8.15 23.59 -1.46
C SER A 110 9.07 24.65 -2.07
N ARG A 111 9.62 24.35 -3.25
CA ARG A 111 10.38 25.30 -4.06
C ARG A 111 9.51 26.44 -4.61
N ASN A 112 8.20 26.25 -4.64
CA ASN A 112 7.24 27.28 -5.08
C ASN A 112 5.93 27.15 -4.27
N PRO A 113 5.89 27.68 -3.04
CA PRO A 113 4.71 27.55 -2.16
C PRO A 113 3.42 28.11 -2.77
N ASP A 114 3.50 29.15 -3.60
CA ASP A 114 2.34 29.76 -4.26
C ASP A 114 1.67 28.84 -5.30
N LYS A 115 2.35 27.75 -5.70
CA LYS A 115 1.84 26.74 -6.63
C LYS A 115 1.35 25.47 -5.94
N CYS A 116 1.45 25.40 -4.62
CA CYS A 116 0.87 24.31 -3.85
C CYS A 116 -0.67 24.37 -3.86
N LEU A 117 -1.31 23.24 -3.55
CA LEU A 117 -2.76 23.19 -3.42
C LEU A 117 -3.24 24.13 -2.29
N PRO A 118 -4.37 24.85 -2.47
CA PRO A 118 -4.92 25.71 -1.43
C PRO A 118 -5.25 24.94 -0.14
N ASP A 119 -5.01 25.58 1.02
CA ASP A 119 -5.21 24.97 2.33
C ASP A 119 -6.59 24.33 2.48
N PHE A 120 -7.66 25.05 2.12
CA PHE A 120 -9.04 24.55 2.17
C PHE A 120 -9.22 23.19 1.46
N LEU A 121 -8.62 23.02 0.28
CA LEU A 121 -8.73 21.79 -0.49
C LEU A 121 -7.96 20.65 0.18
N THR A 122 -6.76 20.94 0.70
CA THR A 122 -5.96 19.94 1.41
C THR A 122 -6.60 19.51 2.74
N THR A 123 -7.22 20.45 3.47
CA THR A 123 -8.00 20.15 4.67
C THR A 123 -9.21 19.29 4.31
N LEU A 124 -9.95 19.61 3.25
CA LEU A 124 -11.06 18.77 2.79
C LEU A 124 -10.59 17.34 2.52
N PHE A 125 -9.47 17.14 1.84
CA PHE A 125 -8.94 15.81 1.56
C PHE A 125 -8.52 15.06 2.83
N ASP A 126 -7.77 15.70 3.72
CA ASP A 126 -7.28 15.08 4.95
C ASP A 126 -8.43 14.70 5.89
N GLU A 127 -9.41 15.58 6.09
CA GLU A 127 -10.57 15.33 6.95
C GLU A 127 -11.57 14.34 6.32
N SER A 128 -11.65 14.25 4.99
CA SER A 128 -12.49 13.24 4.33
C SER A 128 -11.88 11.84 4.38
N TYR A 129 -10.55 11.74 4.37
CA TYR A 129 -9.85 10.46 4.29
C TYR A 129 -9.42 9.92 5.65
N LEU A 130 -8.94 10.77 6.55
CA LEU A 130 -8.44 10.45 7.89
C LEU A 130 -8.93 11.48 8.92
N PRO A 131 -10.25 11.49 9.22
CA PRO A 131 -10.84 12.40 10.19
C PRO A 131 -10.33 12.15 11.62
N ASP A 132 -10.01 10.90 11.96
CA ASP A 132 -9.36 10.58 13.22
C ASP A 132 -7.85 10.88 13.13
N LEU A 133 -7.40 11.84 13.94
CA LEU A 133 -6.00 12.23 13.99
C LEU A 133 -5.09 11.10 14.49
N THR A 134 -5.61 10.18 15.31
CA THR A 134 -4.84 9.07 15.88
C THR A 134 -4.44 8.04 14.81
N ASP A 135 -5.23 7.93 13.74
CA ASP A 135 -4.94 7.04 12.62
C ASP A 135 -3.85 7.55 11.70
N ARG A 136 -3.56 8.87 11.71
CA ARG A 136 -2.63 9.49 10.75
C ARG A 136 -1.20 8.99 10.88
N ALA A 137 -0.77 8.59 12.07
CA ALA A 137 0.56 8.03 12.29
C ALA A 137 0.67 6.54 11.90
N SER A 138 -0.46 5.87 11.66
CA SER A 138 -0.48 4.46 11.27
C SER A 138 0.33 4.24 9.99
N PRO A 139 1.16 3.18 9.89
CA PRO A 139 1.89 2.86 8.67
C PRO A 139 0.98 2.50 7.49
N PHE A 140 -0.31 2.23 7.75
CA PHE A 140 -1.31 2.00 6.70
C PHE A 140 -1.93 3.29 6.16
N ALA A 141 -1.69 4.43 6.82
CA ALA A 141 -2.05 5.77 6.37
C ALA A 141 -0.80 6.52 5.89
N SER A 142 0.26 6.50 6.70
CA SER A 142 1.52 7.17 6.49
C SER A 142 2.66 6.14 6.35
N PRO A 143 2.85 5.55 5.15
CA PRO A 143 3.83 4.49 4.93
C PRO A 143 5.27 4.90 5.23
N ILE A 144 5.57 6.20 5.34
CA ILE A 144 6.89 6.66 5.81
C ILE A 144 7.20 6.20 7.25
N HIS A 145 6.17 5.94 8.06
CA HIS A 145 6.30 5.45 9.45
C HIS A 145 6.30 3.92 9.56
N ALA A 146 6.17 3.19 8.45
CA ALA A 146 6.30 1.72 8.45
C ALA A 146 7.72 1.30 8.85
N SER A 147 7.89 0.14 9.50
CA SER A 147 9.22 -0.42 9.78
C SER A 147 9.91 -0.88 8.49
N ASP A 148 11.24 -0.95 8.50
CA ASP A 148 12.01 -1.44 7.34
C ASP A 148 11.61 -2.87 6.97
N ASP A 149 11.39 -3.75 7.96
CA ASP A 149 10.91 -5.12 7.72
C ASP A 149 9.55 -5.15 7.03
N MET A 150 8.63 -4.27 7.44
CA MET A 150 7.30 -4.19 6.85
C MET A 150 7.39 -3.75 5.37
N LEU A 151 8.18 -2.71 5.09
CA LEU A 151 8.42 -2.24 3.73
C LEU A 151 9.14 -3.29 2.87
N HIS A 152 10.17 -3.92 3.43
CA HIS A 152 10.98 -4.90 2.73
C HIS A 152 10.16 -6.13 2.34
N GLN A 153 9.34 -6.65 3.26
CA GLN A 153 8.55 -7.85 3.02
C GLN A 153 7.30 -7.62 2.18
N ALA A 154 6.64 -6.47 2.31
CA ALA A 154 5.35 -6.23 1.67
C ALA A 154 5.46 -5.61 0.28
N LEU A 155 6.44 -4.74 0.06
CA LEU A 155 6.54 -3.99 -1.21
C LEU A 155 7.25 -4.81 -2.30
N PRO A 156 6.81 -4.70 -3.56
CA PRO A 156 7.49 -5.33 -4.69
C PRO A 156 8.90 -4.76 -4.89
N ALA A 157 9.71 -5.46 -5.69
CA ALA A 157 11.07 -5.03 -5.99
C ALA A 157 11.11 -3.77 -6.87
N ASP A 158 10.25 -3.68 -7.88
CA ASP A 158 10.21 -2.55 -8.83
C ASP A 158 9.20 -1.49 -8.37
N ILE A 159 9.70 -0.27 -8.11
CA ILE A 159 8.88 0.84 -7.61
C ILE A 159 9.18 2.09 -8.44
N PHE A 160 8.14 2.76 -8.92
CA PHE A 160 8.25 3.99 -9.70
C PHE A 160 7.54 5.11 -8.95
N MET A 161 8.26 6.23 -8.79
CA MET A 161 7.76 7.40 -8.09
C MET A 161 7.89 8.61 -9.00
N TYR A 162 6.76 9.20 -9.38
CA TYR A 162 6.69 10.41 -10.19
C TYR A 162 6.37 11.56 -9.25
N MET A 163 7.25 12.54 -9.12
CA MET A 163 7.08 13.67 -8.21
C MET A 163 7.11 14.97 -9.00
N CYS A 164 6.59 16.03 -8.39
CA CYS A 164 6.50 17.35 -9.01
C CYS A 164 7.39 18.33 -8.25
N GLU A 165 8.19 19.13 -8.96
CA GLU A 165 9.20 20.00 -8.33
C GLU A 165 8.60 21.05 -7.38
N TRP A 166 7.40 21.57 -7.68
CA TRP A 166 6.73 22.60 -6.90
C TRP A 166 5.70 22.04 -5.90
N ASP A 167 5.62 20.73 -5.80
CA ASP A 167 4.68 20.07 -4.91
C ASP A 167 5.20 20.03 -3.46
N MET A 168 4.31 20.28 -2.51
CA MET A 168 4.57 20.17 -1.07
C MET A 168 4.98 18.75 -0.66
N LEU A 169 4.63 17.73 -1.46
CA LEU A 169 4.92 16.32 -1.20
C LEU A 169 6.28 15.85 -1.75
N LEU A 170 7.03 16.72 -2.44
CA LEU A 170 8.31 16.33 -3.07
C LEU A 170 9.31 15.77 -2.06
N GLN A 171 9.46 16.44 -0.92
CA GLN A 171 10.50 16.07 0.05
C GLN A 171 10.23 14.70 0.68
N GLU A 172 9.00 14.44 1.11
CA GLU A 172 8.62 13.13 1.68
C GLU A 172 8.74 12.02 0.62
N GLY A 173 8.41 12.30 -0.64
CA GLY A 173 8.62 11.37 -1.75
C GLY A 173 10.10 11.04 -1.98
N GLN A 174 10.99 12.04 -1.94
CA GLN A 174 12.44 11.84 -2.09
C GLN A 174 13.07 11.11 -0.91
N GLU A 175 12.60 11.36 0.31
CA GLU A 175 13.02 10.64 1.51
C GLU A 175 12.62 9.16 1.41
N PHE A 176 11.36 8.90 1.08
CA PHE A 176 10.85 7.54 0.95
C PHE A 176 11.56 6.77 -0.18
N ALA A 177 11.78 7.41 -1.34
CA ALA A 177 12.53 6.80 -2.44
C ALA A 177 13.93 6.37 -2.00
N ARG A 178 14.69 7.26 -1.34
CA ARG A 178 16.04 6.96 -0.84
C ARG A 178 16.05 5.84 0.20
N ARG A 179 15.05 5.82 1.09
CA ARG A 179 14.89 4.75 2.08
C ARG A 179 14.68 3.39 1.40
N LEU A 180 13.81 3.33 0.40
CA LEU A 180 13.54 2.11 -0.37
C LEU A 180 14.75 1.65 -1.20
N GLU A 181 15.50 2.58 -1.81
CA GLU A 181 16.77 2.27 -2.49
C GLU A 181 17.80 1.71 -1.51
N GLY A 182 17.94 2.31 -0.32
CA GLY A 182 18.87 1.89 0.72
C GLY A 182 18.64 0.45 1.22
N MET A 183 17.42 -0.07 1.11
CA MET A 183 17.08 -1.47 1.42
C MET A 183 17.08 -2.40 0.20
N GLY A 184 17.61 -1.95 -0.95
CA GLY A 184 17.80 -2.76 -2.15
C GLY A 184 16.58 -2.88 -3.08
N LYS A 185 15.55 -2.04 -2.93
CA LYS A 185 14.46 -1.96 -3.91
C LYS A 185 14.95 -1.24 -5.18
N LYS A 186 14.41 -1.62 -6.34
CA LYS A 186 14.66 -0.98 -7.63
C LYS A 186 13.71 0.21 -7.78
N VAL A 187 14.10 1.34 -7.20
CA VAL A 187 13.30 2.56 -7.27
C VAL A 187 13.69 3.37 -8.51
N ARG A 188 12.68 3.78 -9.26
CA ARG A 188 12.80 4.76 -10.36
C ARG A 188 12.06 6.02 -9.95
N SER A 189 12.83 6.95 -9.41
CA SER A 189 12.36 8.24 -8.94
C SER A 189 12.53 9.29 -10.05
N MET A 190 11.44 9.94 -10.44
CA MET A 190 11.43 10.99 -11.44
C MET A 190 10.78 12.25 -10.88
N MET A 191 11.45 13.39 -11.03
CA MET A 191 10.91 14.70 -10.69
C MET A 191 10.58 15.46 -11.97
N VAL A 192 9.33 15.88 -12.11
CA VAL A 192 8.92 16.75 -13.21
C VAL A 192 9.21 18.20 -12.84
N ALA A 193 10.15 18.79 -13.57
CA ALA A 193 10.66 20.14 -13.32
C ALA A 193 9.58 21.21 -13.55
N SER A 194 9.50 22.17 -12.63
CA SER A 194 8.62 23.33 -12.67
C SER A 194 7.12 23.01 -12.74
N GLN A 195 6.70 21.93 -12.10
CA GLN A 195 5.32 21.45 -12.15
C GLN A 195 4.71 21.35 -10.75
N PRO A 196 3.43 21.74 -10.59
CA PRO A 196 2.70 21.60 -9.33
C PRO A 196 2.15 20.18 -9.15
N HIS A 197 1.51 19.94 -8.00
CA HIS A 197 0.73 18.72 -7.76
C HIS A 197 -0.34 18.54 -8.85
N ALA A 198 -0.58 17.29 -9.28
CA ALA A 198 -1.58 16.94 -10.30
C ALA A 198 -1.46 17.71 -11.63
N TRP A 199 -0.22 18.00 -12.06
CA TRP A 199 0.10 18.75 -13.28
C TRP A 199 -0.58 18.25 -14.58
N ASP A 200 -0.82 16.95 -14.68
CA ASP A 200 -1.46 16.25 -15.78
C ASP A 200 -2.99 16.16 -15.66
N LYS A 201 -3.56 16.64 -14.56
CA LYS A 201 -5.02 16.72 -14.39
C LYS A 201 -5.56 18.10 -14.76
N SER A 202 -4.69 19.04 -15.13
CA SER A 202 -5.11 20.35 -15.62
C SER A 202 -6.06 20.23 -16.82
N PRO A 203 -7.24 20.88 -16.79
CA PRO A 203 -8.14 20.94 -17.95
C PRO A 203 -7.69 21.95 -19.02
N ASN A 204 -6.50 22.55 -18.88
CA ASN A 204 -6.00 23.57 -19.80
C ASN A 204 -5.75 22.97 -21.20
N PRO A 205 -6.45 23.42 -22.26
CA PRO A 205 -6.26 22.89 -23.62
C PRO A 205 -4.90 23.25 -24.23
N LEU A 206 -4.19 24.23 -23.68
CA LEU A 206 -2.85 24.65 -24.13
C LEU A 206 -1.71 23.94 -23.39
N ARG A 207 -2.02 23.02 -22.46
CA ARG A 207 -0.99 22.23 -21.80
C ARG A 207 -0.24 21.39 -22.83
N ASP A 208 1.08 21.24 -22.63
CA ASP A 208 1.87 20.26 -23.35
C ASP A 208 1.47 18.82 -22.98
N GLN A 209 0.44 18.31 -23.66
CA GLN A 209 -0.01 16.92 -23.51
C GLN A 209 1.05 15.92 -23.95
N GLY A 210 1.88 16.28 -24.95
CA GLY A 210 2.93 15.41 -25.46
C GLY A 210 3.96 15.08 -24.39
N ALA A 211 4.40 16.08 -23.62
CA ALA A 211 5.32 15.88 -22.51
C ALA A 211 4.75 14.97 -21.41
N VAL A 212 3.45 15.09 -21.12
CA VAL A 212 2.75 14.22 -20.16
C VAL A 212 2.65 12.78 -20.70
N ASP A 213 2.28 12.63 -21.96
CA ASP A 213 2.10 11.33 -22.61
C ASP A 213 3.41 10.52 -22.66
N VAL A 214 4.56 11.17 -22.80
CA VAL A 214 5.88 10.49 -22.75
C VAL A 214 6.05 9.74 -21.42
N LEU A 215 5.70 10.38 -20.30
CA LEU A 215 5.85 9.78 -18.96
C LEU A 215 4.89 8.60 -18.80
N TYR A 216 3.65 8.73 -19.28
CA TYR A 216 2.67 7.64 -19.27
C TYR A 216 3.06 6.46 -20.16
N ARG A 217 3.52 6.73 -21.37
CA ARG A 217 4.00 5.68 -22.29
C ARG A 217 5.17 4.92 -21.68
N GLN A 218 6.11 5.62 -21.06
CA GLN A 218 7.22 4.98 -20.35
C GLN A 218 6.71 4.11 -19.19
N ALA A 219 5.78 4.62 -18.37
CA ALA A 219 5.20 3.85 -17.27
C ALA A 219 4.52 2.56 -17.78
N CYS A 220 3.72 2.65 -18.84
CA CYS A 220 3.06 1.50 -19.45
C CYS A 220 4.06 0.50 -20.04
N TYR A 221 5.10 0.99 -20.73
CA TYR A 221 6.15 0.14 -21.28
C TYR A 221 6.88 -0.64 -20.18
N GLU A 222 7.30 0.05 -19.12
CA GLU A 222 7.99 -0.57 -17.98
C GLU A 222 7.10 -1.60 -17.27
N MET A 223 5.81 -1.29 -17.12
CA MET A 223 4.83 -2.23 -16.59
C MET A 223 4.77 -3.50 -17.44
N GLY A 224 4.67 -3.37 -18.77
CA GLY A 224 4.69 -4.50 -19.71
C GLY A 224 5.95 -5.37 -19.54
N VAL A 225 7.13 -4.75 -19.52
CA VAL A 225 8.42 -5.44 -19.32
C VAL A 225 8.46 -6.22 -17.99
N ILE A 226 7.93 -5.65 -16.91
CA ILE A 226 7.87 -6.31 -15.60
C ILE A 226 6.91 -7.52 -15.64
N PHE A 227 5.78 -7.38 -16.34
CA PHE A 227 4.83 -8.47 -16.53
C PHE A 227 5.41 -9.61 -17.39
N GLU A 228 6.23 -9.31 -18.38
CA GLU A 228 6.94 -10.33 -19.17
C GLU A 228 7.98 -11.06 -18.30
N ARG A 229 8.81 -10.31 -17.56
CA ARG A 229 9.86 -10.88 -16.70
C ARG A 229 9.32 -11.78 -15.60
N GLY A 230 8.26 -11.36 -14.91
CA GLY A 230 7.67 -12.17 -13.83
C GLY A 230 6.82 -13.34 -14.34
N GLY A 231 6.63 -13.49 -15.66
CA GLY A 231 5.96 -14.63 -16.27
C GLY A 231 6.93 -15.68 -16.80
N ALA A 232 8.21 -15.32 -16.94
CA ALA A 232 9.25 -16.28 -17.30
C ALA A 232 9.59 -17.15 -16.07
N PRO A 233 9.70 -18.48 -16.21
CA PRO A 233 10.20 -19.32 -15.14
C PRO A 233 11.61 -18.84 -14.76
N ARG A 234 11.90 -18.78 -13.45
CA ARG A 234 13.23 -18.43 -12.96
C ARG A 234 14.21 -19.46 -13.56
N ARG A 235 15.22 -19.01 -14.32
CA ARG A 235 16.35 -19.87 -14.73
C ARG A 235 16.97 -20.43 -13.45
N GLY A 236 16.65 -21.68 -13.13
CA GLY A 236 17.03 -22.34 -11.88
C GLY A 236 15.99 -23.34 -11.35
N GLU A 237 14.72 -23.27 -11.76
CA GLU A 237 13.67 -24.19 -11.28
C GLU A 237 13.47 -25.44 -12.17
N THR A 238 14.36 -25.72 -13.13
CA THR A 238 14.18 -26.84 -14.10
C THR A 238 15.22 -27.96 -14.04
N GLU A 239 16.18 -27.97 -13.11
CA GLU A 239 17.23 -29.02 -13.06
C GLU A 239 17.42 -29.73 -11.72
N ALA A 240 16.53 -29.56 -10.72
CA ALA A 240 16.71 -30.16 -9.40
C ALA A 240 15.71 -31.27 -8.99
N GLU A 241 14.81 -31.73 -9.87
CA GLU A 241 13.83 -32.79 -9.53
C GLU A 241 13.80 -33.98 -10.53
N LEU A 242 14.93 -34.31 -11.15
CA LEU A 242 15.03 -35.51 -12.01
C LEU A 242 16.29 -36.37 -11.80
N LEU A 243 16.79 -36.45 -10.56
CA LEU A 243 17.69 -37.52 -10.10
C LEU A 243 17.36 -37.87 -8.64
#